data_AF-A0A2K3M7N2-F1
#
_entry.id   AF-A0A2K3M7N2-F1
#
_cell.length_a   1.000
_cell.length_b   1.000
_cell.length_c   1.000
_cell.angle_alpha   90.00
_cell.angle_beta   90.00
_cell.angle_gamma   90.00
#
_symmetry.space_group_name_H-M   'P 1'
#
loop_
_entity.id
_entity.type
_entity.pdbx_description
1 polymer ?
#
loop_
_entity_poly.entity_id
_entity_poly.type
_entity_poly.pdbx_seq_one_letter_code
_entity_poly.pdbx_strand_id
1 'polypeptide(L)'
;MNNARINLVVYHLVAKDCKGDLEQLMVNGDDDEVLQEMINATNVRYQKISTKDGSETACFLGEVANQHDYFIVGRRHETHSPQTDGLSEWSEFPELGVIGDFLASPDLNSCASILVVQQQLSRKNEHKS
;
A
#
# COMPACT_ATOMS: atom_id res chain seq x y z
N MET A 1 -10.59 2.51 -23.26
CA MET A 1 -10.75 3.92 -22.83
C MET A 1 -9.38 4.42 -22.38
N ASN A 2 -8.57 5.02 -23.26
CA ASN A 2 -7.26 5.56 -22.89
C ASN A 2 -7.37 7.09 -22.84
N ASN A 3 -7.52 7.64 -21.64
CA ASN A 3 -7.40 9.08 -21.42
C ASN A 3 -5.98 9.38 -20.95
N ALA A 4 -5.17 10.01 -21.81
CA ALA A 4 -3.77 10.35 -21.53
C ALA A 4 -3.58 11.33 -20.35
N ARG A 5 -4.66 11.91 -19.82
CA ARG A 5 -4.61 12.77 -18.62
C ARG A 5 -4.62 11.98 -17.31
N ILE A 6 -4.99 10.70 -17.35
CA ILE A 6 -5.04 9.86 -16.14
C ILE A 6 -3.76 9.03 -16.10
N ASN A 7 -2.92 9.28 -15.10
CA ASN A 7 -1.71 8.49 -14.83
C ASN A 7 -1.92 7.69 -13.56
N LEU A 8 -1.71 6.37 -13.63
CA LEU A 8 -1.76 5.50 -12.47
C LEU A 8 -0.33 5.22 -12.01
N VAL A 9 -0.04 5.46 -10.73
CA VAL A 9 1.22 5.07 -10.11
C VAL A 9 0.93 4.03 -9.04
N VAL A 10 1.58 2.88 -9.14
CA VAL A 10 1.50 1.80 -8.15
C VAL A 10 2.77 1.79 -7.33
N TYR A 11 2.65 2.07 -6.04
CA TYR A 11 3.74 1.97 -5.09
C TYR A 11 3.64 0.65 -4.33
N HIS A 12 4.64 -0.22 -4.52
CA HIS A 12 4.77 -1.48 -3.78
C HIS A 12 5.81 -1.30 -2.68
N LEU A 13 5.33 -1.10 -1.45
CA LEU A 13 6.17 -1.03 -0.25
C LEU A 13 6.70 -2.42 0.11
N VAL A 14 8.02 -2.58 0.15
CA VAL A 14 8.69 -3.83 0.54
C VAL A 14 9.63 -3.59 1.72
N ALA A 15 9.71 -4.56 2.62
CA ALA A 15 10.66 -4.51 3.72
C ALA A 15 12.09 -4.56 3.16
N LYS A 16 12.96 -3.72 3.70
CA LYS A 16 14.40 -3.75 3.41
C LYS A 16 15.02 -4.87 4.24
N ASP A 17 15.37 -5.98 3.60
CA ASP A 17 15.89 -7.17 4.27
C ASP A 17 17.05 -6.83 5.22
N CYS A 18 16.78 -6.88 6.53
CA CYS A 18 17.84 -7.03 7.51
C CYS A 18 18.21 -8.52 7.47
N LYS A 19 19.28 -8.88 6.74
CA LYS A 19 19.76 -10.26 6.53
C LYS A 19 19.51 -11.16 7.76
N GLY A 20 18.53 -12.04 7.62
CA GLY A 20 18.08 -13.00 8.62
C GLY A 20 16.88 -13.78 8.09
N ASP A 21 17.16 -14.77 7.24
CA ASP A 21 16.28 -15.88 6.85
C ASP A 21 14.87 -15.54 6.36
N LEU A 22 14.74 -14.86 5.21
CA LEU A 22 13.50 -14.88 4.41
C LEU A 22 13.78 -14.63 2.91
N GLU A 23 14.78 -15.33 2.35
CA GLU A 23 14.84 -15.63 0.90
C GLU A 23 13.74 -16.62 0.45
N GLN A 24 12.77 -16.98 1.31
CA GLN A 24 11.77 -18.03 1.06
C GLN A 24 10.34 -17.53 0.78
N LEU A 25 10.19 -16.32 0.25
CA LEU A 25 9.08 -16.06 -0.66
C LEU A 25 9.64 -15.49 -1.95
N MET A 26 10.59 -16.22 -2.54
CA MET A 26 10.68 -16.26 -3.99
C MET A 26 9.26 -16.48 -4.52
N VAL A 27 8.76 -15.42 -5.13
CA VAL A 27 7.53 -15.30 -5.89
C VAL A 27 7.48 -16.46 -6.90
N ASN A 28 6.90 -17.57 -6.49
CA ASN A 28 6.41 -18.64 -7.35
C ASN A 28 4.88 -18.62 -7.28
N GLY A 29 4.31 -17.45 -7.56
CA GLY A 29 2.88 -17.23 -7.60
C GLY A 29 2.55 -16.36 -8.80
N ASP A 30 1.36 -16.55 -9.35
CA ASP A 30 0.79 -15.93 -10.57
C ASP A 30 0.83 -14.38 -10.62
N ASP A 31 1.44 -13.71 -9.65
CA ASP A 31 1.50 -12.26 -9.50
C ASP A 31 2.40 -11.57 -10.54
N ASP A 32 3.39 -12.25 -11.11
CA ASP A 32 4.32 -11.65 -12.09
C ASP A 32 3.64 -11.40 -13.44
N GLU A 33 2.68 -12.25 -13.84
CA GLU A 33 1.92 -12.07 -15.09
C GLU A 33 0.98 -10.86 -15.02
N VAL A 34 0.27 -10.68 -13.90
CA VAL A 34 -0.60 -9.52 -13.67
C VAL A 34 0.22 -8.22 -13.58
N LEU A 35 1.40 -8.27 -12.97
CA LEU A 35 2.33 -7.14 -12.92
C LEU A 35 2.87 -6.79 -14.31
N GLN A 36 3.20 -7.78 -15.14
CA GLN A 36 3.63 -7.58 -16.53
C GLN A 36 2.56 -6.86 -17.35
N GLU A 37 1.28 -7.25 -17.25
CA GLU A 37 0.19 -6.58 -17.94
C GLU A 37 0.03 -5.11 -17.51
N MET A 38 0.17 -4.81 -16.21
CA MET A 38 0.16 -3.42 -15.72
C MET A 38 1.35 -2.61 -16.22
N ILE A 39 2.55 -3.19 -16.26
CA ILE A 39 3.76 -2.52 -16.75
C ILE A 39 3.65 -2.20 -18.25
N ASN A 40 2.91 -3.02 -19.00
CA ASN A 40 2.69 -2.83 -20.44
C ASN A 40 1.64 -1.75 -20.77
N ALA A 41 0.91 -1.24 -19.77
CA ALA A 41 -0.05 -0.15 -19.98
C ALA A 41 0.66 1.21 -20.09
N THR A 42 0.32 1.99 -21.11
CA THR A 42 1.07 3.22 -21.48
C THR A 42 0.99 4.37 -20.47
N ASN A 43 0.02 4.35 -19.55
CA ASN A 43 -0.23 5.38 -18.55
C ASN A 43 -0.13 4.84 -17.11
N VAL A 44 0.53 3.70 -16.93
CA VAL A 44 0.75 3.07 -15.63
C VAL A 44 2.23 3.04 -15.33
N ARG A 45 2.60 3.43 -14.10
CA ARG A 45 3.98 3.36 -13.60
C ARG A 45 4.01 2.53 -12.33
N TYR A 46 4.80 1.47 -12.34
CA TYR A 46 5.03 0.65 -11.16
C TYR A 46 6.35 1.03 -10.49
N GLN A 47 6.34 1.18 -9.17
CA GLN A 47 7.50 1.55 -8.36
C GLN A 47 7.58 0.66 -7.12
N LYS A 48 8.70 -0.05 -6.97
CA LYS A 48 9.01 -0.81 -5.76
C LYS A 48 9.79 0.08 -4.79
N ILE A 49 9.26 0.26 -3.59
CA ILE A 49 9.79 1.17 -2.57
C ILE A 49 10.26 0.33 -1.38
N SER A 50 11.58 0.28 -1.16
CA SER A 50 12.16 -0.49 -0.05
C SER A 50 12.32 0.40 1.18
N THR A 51 11.65 0.02 2.26
CA THR A 51 11.65 0.74 3.54
C THR A 51 12.06 -0.21 4.65
N LYS A 52 12.90 0.26 5.57
CA LYS A 52 13.36 -0.50 6.71
C LYS A 52 12.31 -0.57 7.82
N ASP A 53 11.62 0.53 8.04
CA ASP A 53 10.69 0.73 9.15
C ASP A 53 9.61 1.75 8.77
N GLY A 54 8.69 1.99 9.71
CA GLY A 54 7.65 2.98 9.55
C GLY A 54 8.18 4.39 9.26
N SER A 55 9.29 4.81 9.86
CA SER A 55 9.79 6.17 9.67
C SER A 55 10.23 6.41 8.21
N GLU A 56 10.90 5.44 7.60
CA GLU A 56 11.21 5.50 6.16
C GLU A 56 9.95 5.51 5.29
N THR A 57 8.91 4.76 5.66
CA THR A 57 7.60 4.78 4.98
C THR A 57 6.90 6.13 5.10
N ALA A 58 6.87 6.72 6.29
CA ALA A 58 6.28 8.05 6.52
C ALA A 58 7.00 9.13 5.72
N CYS A 59 8.34 9.08 5.67
CA CYS A 59 9.14 9.98 4.85
C CYS A 59 8.74 9.88 3.38
N PHE A 60 8.71 8.67 2.83
CA PHE A 60 8.30 8.41 1.46
C PHE A 60 6.86 8.88 1.17
N LEU A 61 5.90 8.56 2.03
CA LEU A 61 4.51 8.98 1.88
C LEU A 61 4.39 10.51 1.88
N GLY A 62 5.15 11.20 2.72
CA GLY A 62 5.23 12.66 2.74
C GLY A 62 5.75 13.26 1.43
N GLU A 63 6.74 12.63 0.80
CA GLU A 63 7.28 13.08 -0.50
C GLU A 63 6.24 12.97 -1.63
N VAL A 64 5.38 11.94 -1.59
CA VAL A 64 4.40 11.67 -2.66
C VAL A 64 3.01 12.24 -2.39
N ALA A 65 2.70 12.66 -1.16
CA ALA A 65 1.35 13.09 -0.74
C ALA A 65 0.76 14.21 -1.61
N ASN A 66 1.62 15.09 -2.17
CA ASN A 66 1.23 16.21 -3.03
C ASN A 66 1.51 15.96 -4.52
N GLN A 67 1.87 14.73 -4.91
CA GLN A 67 2.16 14.36 -6.30
C GLN A 67 0.96 13.77 -7.03
N HIS A 68 -0.12 13.42 -6.30
CA HIS A 68 -1.30 12.73 -6.83
C HIS A 68 -2.59 13.40 -6.39
N ASP A 69 -3.60 13.40 -7.26
CA ASP A 69 -4.94 13.92 -6.94
C ASP A 69 -5.79 12.91 -6.15
N TYR A 70 -5.46 11.61 -6.26
CA TYR A 70 -6.18 10.50 -5.62
C TYR A 70 -5.22 9.42 -5.15
N PHE A 71 -5.50 8.87 -3.96
CA PHE A 71 -4.85 7.67 -3.44
C PHE A 71 -5.86 6.54 -3.28
N ILE A 72 -5.46 5.33 -3.67
CA ILE A 72 -6.17 4.10 -3.35
C ILE A 72 -5.26 3.28 -2.46
N VAL A 73 -5.72 3.00 -1.24
CA VAL A 73 -4.93 2.26 -0.25
C VAL A 73 -5.70 1.05 0.23
N GLY A 74 -4.99 -0.05 0.47
CA GLY A 74 -5.56 -1.25 1.07
C GLY A 74 -5.59 -1.13 2.59
N ARG A 75 -6.70 -1.54 3.22
CA ARG A 75 -6.78 -1.75 4.67
C ARG A 75 -6.67 -3.24 4.97
N ARG A 76 -5.73 -3.61 5.83
CA ARG A 76 -5.50 -5.00 6.26
C ARG A 76 -6.04 -5.19 7.68
N HIS A 77 -6.55 -6.38 7.97
CA HIS A 77 -6.95 -6.76 9.33
C HIS A 77 -5.79 -7.52 9.99
N GLU A 78 -5.42 -7.15 11.22
CA GLU A 78 -4.49 -7.91 12.09
C GLU A 78 -3.12 -8.26 11.50
N THR A 79 -2.65 -7.57 10.46
CA THR A 79 -1.34 -7.83 9.85
C THR A 79 -0.37 -6.71 10.20
N HIS A 80 0.55 -6.99 11.11
CA HIS A 80 1.70 -6.11 11.39
C HIS A 80 2.76 -6.34 10.32
N SER A 81 3.27 -5.27 9.72
CA SER A 81 4.40 -5.32 8.78
C SER A 81 5.50 -4.37 9.24
N PRO A 82 6.78 -4.72 9.07
CA PRO A 82 7.89 -3.83 9.45
C PRO A 82 7.78 -2.44 8.81
N GLN A 83 7.30 -2.37 7.56
CA GLN A 83 7.15 -1.11 6.82
C GLN A 83 6.12 -0.16 7.44
N THR A 84 5.19 -0.66 8.25
CA THR A 84 4.12 0.15 8.88
C THR A 84 4.22 0.15 10.40
N ASP A 85 5.26 -0.49 10.94
CA ASP A 85 5.47 -0.59 12.37
C ASP A 85 5.80 0.80 12.96
N GLY A 86 5.30 1.08 14.16
CA GLY A 86 5.36 2.41 14.77
C GLY A 86 4.38 3.44 14.18
N LEU A 87 4.03 3.41 12.89
CA LEU A 87 3.01 4.32 12.34
C LEU A 87 1.62 4.02 12.89
N SER A 88 1.34 2.75 13.18
CA SER A 88 0.07 2.34 13.78
C SER A 88 -0.17 2.95 15.16
N GLU A 89 0.89 3.29 15.90
CA GLU A 89 0.78 3.91 17.23
C GLU A 89 0.36 5.37 17.16
N TRP A 90 0.57 6.01 16.02
CA TRP A 90 0.21 7.42 15.77
C TRP A 90 -1.11 7.53 15.01
N SER A 91 -1.86 6.43 14.89
CA SER A 91 -3.06 6.43 14.09
C SER A 91 -4.26 7.05 14.81
N GLU A 92 -4.90 8.04 14.20
CA GLU A 92 -6.07 8.72 14.76
C GLU A 92 -7.38 8.05 14.32
N PHE A 93 -7.42 7.55 13.09
CA PHE A 93 -8.59 6.91 12.47
C PHE A 93 -8.24 5.49 11.99
N PRO A 94 -8.28 4.48 12.89
CA PRO A 94 -7.95 3.10 12.55
C PRO A 94 -8.76 2.52 11.38
N GLU A 95 -9.98 3.03 11.15
CA GLU A 95 -10.82 2.66 10.02
C GLU A 95 -10.24 3.04 8.65
N LEU A 96 -9.29 3.97 8.58
CA LEU A 96 -8.59 4.31 7.34
C LEU A 96 -7.40 3.38 7.08
N GLY A 97 -6.97 2.62 8.09
CA GLY A 97 -5.72 1.86 8.08
C GLY A 97 -4.49 2.76 8.12
N VAL A 98 -3.34 2.21 8.51
CA VAL A 98 -2.12 2.98 8.81
C VAL A 98 -1.71 3.95 7.70
N ILE A 99 -1.71 3.51 6.44
CA ILE A 99 -1.31 4.36 5.30
C ILE A 99 -2.38 5.40 4.98
N GLY A 100 -3.66 4.99 4.99
CA GLY A 100 -4.77 5.89 4.67
C GLY A 100 -4.91 7.00 5.69
N ASP A 101 -4.76 6.65 6.96
CA ASP A 101 -4.75 7.58 8.09
C ASP A 101 -3.58 8.57 8.01
N PHE A 102 -2.36 8.07 7.77
CA PHE A 102 -1.20 8.94 7.56
C PHE A 102 -1.41 9.93 6.42
N LEU A 103 -1.90 9.48 5.26
CA LEU A 103 -2.17 10.34 4.11
C LEU A 103 -3.29 11.36 4.36
N ALA A 104 -4.25 11.03 5.22
CA ALA A 104 -5.35 11.91 5.60
C ALA A 104 -4.95 12.94 6.67
N SER A 105 -3.75 12.80 7.24
CA SER A 105 -3.25 13.71 8.27
C SER A 105 -3.22 15.16 7.75
N PRO A 106 -3.73 16.13 8.54
CA PRO A 106 -3.66 17.54 8.19
C PRO A 106 -2.22 18.04 8.04
N ASP A 107 -1.24 17.37 8.65
CA ASP A 107 0.17 17.75 8.60
C ASP A 107 0.77 17.65 7.19
N LEU A 108 0.22 16.78 6.32
CA LEU A 108 0.68 16.61 4.95
C LEU A 108 0.20 17.71 3.99
N ASN A 109 -0.78 18.52 4.40
CA ASN A 109 -1.41 19.56 3.58
C ASN A 109 -1.82 19.08 2.17
N SER A 110 -2.17 17.80 2.03
CA SER A 110 -2.56 17.21 0.75
C SER A 110 -4.02 17.54 0.43
N CYS A 111 -4.28 17.91 -0.82
CA CYS A 111 -5.64 18.04 -1.36
C CYS A 111 -6.15 16.72 -1.99
N ALA A 112 -5.40 15.63 -1.88
CA ALA A 112 -5.75 14.37 -2.50
C ALA A 112 -6.95 13.71 -1.82
N SER A 113 -7.82 13.10 -2.63
CA SER A 113 -8.88 12.25 -2.10
C SER A 113 -8.36 10.83 -1.84
N ILE A 114 -8.74 10.24 -0.70
CA ILE A 114 -8.24 8.91 -0.29
C ILE A 114 -9.40 7.91 -0.31
N LEU A 115 -9.24 6.84 -1.09
CA LEU A 115 -10.14 5.69 -1.10
C LEU A 115 -9.48 4.52 -0.38
N VAL A 116 -10.09 4.12 0.73
CA VAL A 116 -9.64 2.97 1.52
C VAL A 116 -10.42 1.72 1.10
N VAL A 117 -9.71 0.70 0.65
CA VAL A 117 -10.30 -0.56 0.17
C VAL A 117 -9.99 -1.67 1.17
N GLN A 118 -11.04 -2.26 1.75
CA GLN A 118 -10.95 -3.42 2.63
C GLN A 118 -11.49 -4.65 1.91
N GLN A 119 -10.69 -5.71 1.82
CA GLN A 119 -11.21 -7.01 1.41
C GLN A 119 -12.08 -7.59 2.55
N GLN A 120 -13.32 -7.95 2.23
CA GLN A 120 -14.22 -8.59 3.18
C GLN A 120 -13.78 -10.04 3.40
N LEU A 121 -13.51 -10.42 4.64
CA LEU A 121 -13.31 -11.84 4.99
C LEU A 121 -14.62 -12.58 4.73
N SER A 122 -14.63 -13.48 3.74
CA SER A 122 -15.75 -14.38 3.53
C SER A 122 -15.86 -15.31 4.74
N ARG A 123 -16.95 -15.20 5.49
CA ARG A 123 -17.28 -16.17 6.55
C ARG A 123 -17.30 -17.56 5.90
N LYS A 124 -16.32 -18.41 6.22
CA LYS A 124 -16.50 -19.86 6.06
C LYS A 124 -17.66 -20.23 6.98
N ASN A 125 -18.80 -20.58 6.40
CA ASN A 125 -19.94 -21.11 7.14
C ASN A 125 -19.51 -22.45 7.75
N GLU A 126 -19.09 -22.45 9.00
CA GLU A 126 -18.91 -23.66 9.81
C GLU A 126 -20.27 -24.33 9.95
N HIS A 127 -20.55 -25.30 9.08
CA HIS A 127 -21.65 -26.24 9.30
C HIS A 127 -21.26 -27.14 10.47
N LYS A 128 -21.73 -26.78 11.67
CA LYS A 128 -21.80 -27.69 12.80
C LYS A 128 -22.94 -28.67 12.52
N SER A 129 -22.60 -29.91 12.18
CA SER A 129 -23.48 -31.08 12.26
C SER A 129 -22.76 -32.17 13.02
#